data_AF-A0A914RCY8-F1
#
_entry.id   AF-A0A914RCY8-F1
#
_cell.length_a   1.000
_cell.length_b   1.000
_cell.length_c   1.000
_cell.angle_alpha   90.00
_cell.angle_beta   90.00
_cell.angle_gamma   90.00
#
_symmetry.space_group_name_H-M   'P 1'
#
loop_
_entity.id
_entity.type
_entity.pdbx_description
1 polymer ?
#
loop_
_entity_poly.entity_id
_entity_poly.type
_entity_poly.pdbx_seq_one_letter_code
_entity_poly.pdbx_strand_id
1 'polypeptide(L)'
;MEEMQERLKDSNIPAFSDLSGILDSTPSDKDSHTIAILELNKAIDSKEDLLKRLKNHDAGILYVNDRLIDNYQALLKDTKNLQQQGSILDREQIQKVVTKVNVE
;
A
#
# COMPACT_ATOMS: atom_id res chain seq x y z
N MET A 1 48.81 -37.11 10.20
CA MET A 1 47.63 -36.40 10.74
C MET A 1 47.22 -35.36 9.71
N GLU A 2 46.69 -35.79 8.56
CA GLU A 2 46.61 -34.90 7.38
C GLU A 2 45.39 -35.13 6.48
N GLU A 3 44.33 -35.78 6.96
CA GLU A 3 43.18 -36.12 6.11
C GLU A 3 41.82 -35.70 6.69
N MET A 4 41.74 -34.50 7.29
CA MET A 4 40.46 -33.95 7.76
C MET A 4 40.20 -32.50 7.31
N GLN A 5 40.94 -32.00 6.31
CA GLN A 5 40.71 -30.64 5.77
C GLN A 5 40.07 -30.60 4.38
N GLU A 6 39.62 -31.74 3.83
CA GLU A 6 39.21 -31.81 2.42
C GLU A 6 37.70 -31.88 2.18
N ARG A 7 36.85 -31.52 3.15
CA ARG A 7 35.38 -31.64 3.00
C ARG A 7 34.54 -30.36 3.18
N LEU A 8 35.17 -29.19 3.19
CA LEU A 8 34.46 -27.90 3.32
C LEU A 8 34.42 -27.07 2.02
N LYS A 9 34.85 -27.61 0.88
CA LYS A 9 34.97 -26.87 -0.39
C LYS A 9 33.74 -26.88 -1.32
N ASP A 10 32.66 -27.57 -0.95
CA ASP A 10 31.48 -27.72 -1.82
C ASP A 10 30.24 -26.95 -1.34
N SER A 11 30.36 -26.18 -0.27
CA SER A 11 29.26 -25.31 0.16
C SER A 11 29.34 -24.00 -0.60
N ASN A 12 28.74 -23.98 -1.79
CA ASN A 12 28.46 -22.79 -2.60
C ASN A 12 27.39 -21.93 -1.88
N ILE A 13 27.67 -21.54 -0.63
CA ILE A 13 26.82 -20.67 0.18
C ILE A 13 27.04 -19.26 -0.38
N PRO A 14 26.01 -18.66 -1.01
CA PRO A 14 26.13 -17.30 -1.51
C PRO A 14 26.52 -16.38 -0.35
N ALA A 15 27.47 -15.48 -0.59
CA ALA A 15 27.90 -14.55 0.44
C ALA A 15 26.75 -13.56 0.72
N PHE A 16 26.65 -13.06 1.95
CA PHE A 16 25.63 -12.05 2.30
C PHE A 16 25.71 -10.78 1.43
N SER A 17 26.84 -10.53 0.77
CA SER A 17 27.02 -9.50 -0.24
C SER A 17 26.22 -9.75 -1.53
N ASP A 18 26.00 -11.00 -1.94
CA ASP A 18 25.19 -11.35 -3.13
C ASP A 18 23.69 -11.17 -2.86
N LEU A 19 23.26 -11.29 -1.60
CA LEU A 19 21.88 -11.01 -1.19
C LEU A 19 21.53 -9.52 -1.27
N SER A 20 22.51 -8.62 -1.17
CA SER A 20 22.27 -7.17 -1.22
C SER A 20 21.83 -6.69 -2.60
N GLY A 21 22.20 -7.41 -3.67
CA GLY A 21 21.79 -7.07 -5.05
C GLY A 21 20.39 -7.57 -5.43
N ILE A 22 19.87 -8.57 -4.71
CA ILE A 22 18.55 -9.16 -4.99
C ILE A 22 17.41 -8.29 -4.42
N LEU A 23 17.67 -7.50 -3.37
CA LEU A 23 16.68 -6.59 -2.79
C LEU A 23 16.37 -5.36 -3.66
N ASP A 24 17.26 -4.99 -4.59
CA ASP A 24 17.09 -3.78 -5.42
C ASP A 24 16.10 -3.98 -6.58
N SER A 25 15.64 -5.23 -6.79
CA SER A 25 14.74 -5.62 -7.88
C SER A 25 13.26 -5.64 -7.49
N THR A 26 12.88 -5.08 -6.34
CA THR A 26 11.46 -4.84 -6.06
C THR A 26 10.97 -3.73 -6.98
N PRO A 27 9.84 -3.90 -7.71
CA PRO A 27 9.20 -2.76 -8.37
C PRO A 27 9.02 -1.68 -7.32
N SER A 28 9.68 -0.53 -7.53
CA SER A 28 9.73 0.59 -6.60
C SER A 28 8.36 0.80 -5.96
N ASP A 29 8.25 0.58 -4.64
CA ASP A 29 7.00 0.70 -3.86
C ASP A 29 6.24 2.01 -4.14
N LYS A 30 6.95 3.05 -4.57
CA LYS A 30 6.39 4.34 -4.99
C LYS A 30 5.37 4.21 -6.12
N ASP A 31 5.61 3.31 -7.08
CA ASP A 31 4.70 3.08 -8.19
C ASP A 31 3.42 2.36 -7.71
N SER A 32 3.57 1.34 -6.85
CA SER A 32 2.45 0.61 -6.24
C SER A 32 1.55 1.51 -5.40
N HIS A 33 2.15 2.36 -4.55
CA HIS A 33 1.41 3.33 -3.74
C HIS A 33 0.61 4.32 -4.60
N THR A 34 1.24 4.88 -5.65
CA THR A 34 0.59 5.85 -6.54
C THR A 34 -0.58 5.21 -7.28
N ILE A 35 -0.39 3.99 -7.81
CA ILE A 35 -1.43 3.24 -8.51
C ILE A 35 -2.60 2.93 -7.55
N ALA A 36 -2.32 2.52 -6.31
CA ALA A 36 -3.35 2.20 -5.33
C ALA A 36 -4.23 3.41 -4.99
N ILE A 37 -3.64 4.60 -4.83
CA ILE A 37 -4.39 5.84 -4.58
C ILE A 37 -5.23 6.25 -5.80
N LEU A 38 -4.69 6.11 -7.01
CA LEU A 38 -5.45 6.36 -8.24
C LEU A 38 -6.66 5.43 -8.37
N GLU A 39 -6.46 4.13 -8.13
CA GLU A 39 -7.52 3.13 -8.16
C GLU A 39 -8.57 3.36 -7.08
N LEU A 40 -8.16 3.79 -5.87
CA LEU A 40 -9.07 4.18 -4.80
C LEU A 40 -9.94 5.37 -5.24
N ASN A 41 -9.33 6.40 -5.84
CA ASN A 41 -10.04 7.59 -6.32
C ASN A 41 -11.07 7.29 -7.42
N LYS A 42 -10.79 6.30 -8.28
CA LYS A 42 -11.75 5.79 -9.27
C LYS A 42 -12.87 4.98 -8.62
N ALA A 43 -12.54 4.25 -7.55
CA ALA A 43 -13.48 3.42 -6.83
C ALA A 43 -14.41 4.18 -5.87
N ILE A 44 -14.21 5.49 -5.64
CA ILE A 44 -15.05 6.30 -4.72
C ILE A 44 -16.55 6.17 -5.03
N ASP A 45 -16.94 5.94 -6.28
CA ASP A 45 -18.35 5.80 -6.65
C ASP A 45 -18.96 4.41 -6.33
N SER A 46 -18.13 3.38 -6.16
CA SER A 46 -18.54 2.00 -5.84
C SER A 46 -18.13 1.62 -4.42
N LYS A 47 -19.10 1.35 -3.53
CA LYS A 47 -18.80 1.01 -2.12
C LYS A 47 -17.95 -0.24 -1.97
N GLU A 48 -18.28 -1.29 -2.73
CA GLU A 48 -17.60 -2.57 -2.66
C GLU A 48 -16.15 -2.47 -3.15
N ASP A 49 -15.92 -1.73 -4.23
CA ASP A 49 -14.57 -1.52 -4.74
C ASP A 49 -13.79 -0.57 -3.84
N LEU A 50 -14.40 0.52 -3.39
CA LEU A 50 -13.78 1.48 -2.46
C LEU A 50 -13.26 0.76 -1.21
N LEU A 51 -14.05 -0.15 -0.65
CA LEU A 51 -13.67 -0.90 0.53
C LEU A 51 -12.46 -1.81 0.28
N LYS A 52 -12.44 -2.51 -0.86
CA LYS A 52 -11.29 -3.33 -1.28
C LYS A 52 -10.03 -2.47 -1.47
N ARG A 53 -10.16 -1.28 -2.07
CA ARG A 53 -9.04 -0.35 -2.29
C ARG A 53 -8.55 0.29 -1.00
N LEU A 54 -9.45 0.65 -0.09
CA LEU A 54 -9.10 1.16 1.25
C LEU A 54 -8.35 0.12 2.08
N LYS A 55 -8.75 -1.16 1.98
CA LYS A 55 -8.05 -2.28 2.63
C LYS A 55 -6.77 -2.71 1.94
N ASN A 56 -6.44 -2.14 0.77
CA ASN A 56 -5.19 -2.45 0.11
C ASN A 56 -4.02 -1.88 0.92
N HIS A 57 -3.04 -2.73 1.25
CA HIS A 57 -1.83 -2.32 1.93
C HIS A 57 -1.07 -1.25 1.14
N ASP A 58 -1.06 -1.35 -0.18
CA ASP A 58 -0.44 -0.35 -1.06
C ASP A 58 -1.11 1.03 -0.96
N ALA A 59 -2.39 1.13 -0.57
CA ALA A 59 -3.00 2.45 -0.36
C ALA A 59 -2.47 3.12 0.93
N GLY A 60 -1.88 2.34 1.83
CA GLY A 60 -1.34 2.81 3.10
C GLY A 60 -2.41 3.43 4.00
N ILE A 61 -3.68 3.06 3.86
CA ILE A 61 -4.78 3.58 4.68
C ILE A 61 -4.95 2.71 5.91
N LEU A 62 -4.94 3.34 7.09
CA LEU A 62 -5.00 2.67 8.37
C LEU A 62 -6.41 2.73 8.98
N TYR A 63 -6.75 1.70 9.74
CA TYR A 63 -7.98 1.59 10.55
C TYR A 63 -9.29 1.62 9.75
N VAL A 64 -9.34 1.00 8.57
CA VAL A 64 -10.56 0.94 7.76
C VAL A 64 -11.60 0.00 8.41
N ASN A 65 -12.80 0.51 8.68
CA ASN A 65 -13.94 -0.25 9.20
C ASN A 65 -15.03 -0.44 8.14
N ASP A 66 -15.32 -1.69 7.81
CA ASP A 66 -16.33 -2.07 6.80
C ASP A 66 -17.71 -1.46 7.06
N ARG A 67 -18.08 -1.29 8.33
CA ARG A 67 -19.40 -0.76 8.73
C ARG A 67 -19.56 0.73 8.48
N LEU A 68 -18.46 1.45 8.26
CA LEU A 68 -18.44 2.89 8.06
C LEU A 68 -18.21 3.27 6.59
N ILE A 69 -18.30 2.30 5.67
CA ILE A 69 -18.03 2.53 4.24
C ILE A 69 -18.95 3.60 3.63
N ASP A 70 -20.21 3.66 4.07
CA ASP A 70 -21.15 4.70 3.67
C ASP A 70 -20.65 6.10 4.04
N ASN A 71 -20.14 6.25 5.25
CA ASN A 71 -19.61 7.52 5.77
C ASN A 71 -18.31 7.89 5.08
N TYR A 72 -17.37 6.94 4.91
CA TYR A 72 -16.14 7.18 4.16
C TYR A 72 -16.45 7.63 2.74
N GLN A 73 -17.36 6.94 2.05
CA GLN A 73 -17.73 7.27 0.68
C GLN A 73 -18.30 8.69 0.59
N ALA A 74 -19.26 9.03 1.46
CA ALA A 74 -19.87 10.36 1.48
C ALA A 74 -18.81 11.45 1.69
N LEU A 75 -17.97 11.33 2.73
CA LEU A 75 -16.95 12.33 3.02
C LEU A 75 -15.86 12.41 1.94
N LEU A 76 -15.48 11.30 1.32
CA LEU A 76 -14.53 11.32 0.20
C LEU A 76 -15.12 12.05 -1.02
N LYS A 77 -16.41 11.84 -1.33
CA LYS A 77 -17.10 12.58 -2.40
C LYS A 77 -17.18 14.08 -2.09
N ASP A 78 -17.54 14.44 -0.87
CA ASP A 78 -17.57 15.84 -0.42
C ASP A 78 -16.18 16.48 -0.52
N THR A 79 -15.15 15.80 -0.02
CA THR A 79 -13.76 16.28 -0.09
C THR A 79 -13.31 16.50 -1.54
N LYS A 80 -13.66 15.56 -2.43
CA LYS A 80 -13.37 15.66 -3.86
C LYS A 80 -14.11 16.80 -4.54
N ASN A 81 -15.38 17.01 -4.20
CA ASN A 81 -16.18 18.13 -4.71
C ASN A 81 -15.64 19.48 -4.25
N LEU A 82 -15.13 19.58 -3.02
CA LEU A 82 -14.53 20.80 -2.47
C LEU A 82 -13.22 21.20 -3.18
N GLN A 83 -12.45 20.23 -3.67
CA GLN A 83 -11.17 20.47 -4.35
C GLN A 83 -11.27 20.78 -5.84
N GLN A 84 -12.48 20.99 -6.37
CA GLN A 84 -12.83 21.10 -7.80
C GLN A 84 -13.04 19.73 -8.48
N GLN A 85 -14.09 19.66 -9.31
CA GLN A 85 -14.46 18.44 -10.05
C GLN A 85 -13.30 17.95 -10.91
N GLY A 86 -12.79 16.76 -10.60
CA GLY A 86 -11.69 16.12 -11.33
C GLY A 86 -10.37 16.08 -10.58
N SER A 87 -10.26 16.73 -9.42
CA SER A 87 -9.07 16.58 -8.58
C SER A 87 -9.01 15.18 -7.95
N ILE A 88 -7.79 14.65 -7.84
CA ILE A 88 -7.50 13.34 -7.25
C ILE A 88 -7.14 13.59 -5.79
N LEU A 89 -7.77 12.85 -4.87
CA LEU A 89 -7.45 12.92 -3.46
C LEU A 89 -6.11 12.24 -3.20
N ASP A 90 -5.23 12.94 -2.50
CA ASP A 90 -3.98 12.36 -2.02
C ASP A 90 -4.22 11.39 -0.85
N ARG A 91 -3.26 10.49 -0.62
CA ARG A 91 -3.29 9.51 0.49
C ARG A 91 -3.58 10.17 1.84
N GLU A 92 -2.97 11.32 2.11
CA GLU A 92 -3.16 12.04 3.36
C GLU A 92 -4.60 12.51 3.56
N GLN A 93 -5.27 12.95 2.49
CA GLN A 93 -6.65 13.41 2.55
C GLN A 93 -7.60 12.25 2.78
N ILE A 94 -7.37 11.14 2.07
CA ILE A 94 -8.12 9.90 2.25
C ILE A 94 -7.97 9.40 3.69
N GLN A 95 -6.73 9.37 4.22
CA GLN A 95 -6.48 8.98 5.61
C GLN A 95 -7.17 9.93 6.61
N LYS A 96 -7.16 11.24 6.37
CA LYS A 96 -7.87 12.22 7.22
C LYS A 96 -9.37 11.93 7.27
N VAL A 97 -9.99 11.62 6.14
CA VAL A 97 -11.41 11.24 6.08
C VAL A 97 -11.67 9.96 6.88
N VAL A 98 -10.87 8.91 6.67
CA VAL A 98 -11.03 7.64 7.38
C VAL A 98 -10.87 7.83 8.89
N THR A 99 -9.82 8.52 9.32
CA THR A 99 -9.58 8.80 10.74
C THR A 99 -10.71 9.64 11.35
N LYS A 100 -11.22 10.65 10.63
CA LYS A 100 -12.33 11.47 11.11
C LYS A 100 -13.58 10.63 11.37
N VAL A 101 -13.97 9.81 10.39
CA VAL A 101 -15.16 8.94 10.50
C VAL A 101 -15.00 7.86 11.58
N ASN A 102 -13.79 7.44 11.91
CA ASN A 102 -13.54 6.47 12.98
C ASN A 102 -13.62 7.04 14.39
N VAL A 103 -13.46 8.36 14.53
CA VAL A 103 -13.47 9.07 15.82
C VAL A 103 -14.86 9.63 16.15
N GLU A 104 -15.69 9.85 15.12
CA GLU A 104 -17.12 10.17 15.24
C GLU A 104 -17.96 8.94 15.65
#